data_AF-A0A1Q9HDZ4-F1
#
_entry.id   AF-A0A1Q9HDZ4-F1
#
_cell.length_a   1.000
_cell.length_b   1.000
_cell.length_c   1.000
_cell.angle_alpha   90.00
_cell.angle_beta   90.00
_cell.angle_gamma   90.00
#
_symmetry.space_group_name_H-M   'P 1'
#
loop_
_entity.id
_entity.type
_entity.pdbx_description
1 polymer ?
#
loop_
_entity_poly.entity_id
_entity_poly.type
_entity_poly.pdbx_seq_one_letter_code
_entity_poly.pdbx_strand_id
1 'polypeptide(L)'
;MSQIKQIGPNHWVGPEDFGFTPNFHITQYGVEHYPNGHLIQQEPLNPGNKKITLINRIKEAEDMGEFFEGFSAGGHEGFIDMRVQSVHGRGENVFAVIFFALLWLVIKTSMVYTAGDTWSPNYLDMIVSAILAICMGLSLFKPIAMPIRFHKQNQEVYVWHNKILYRIPWQECELSVIVAKTHMGYGRLKDGYELMLWLNPKHAANADLTGNRHQYISLLHNMGSHAPVYGYWEYVRRYMTGEQPLWYEISKEPRIAGVNIELAREKGYSNFSALIRFILVMPIIFIFRPADFSLWCNPLRHKWPEQVHEWTGKRCNWH
;
A
#
# COMPACT_ATOMS: atom_id res chain seq x y z
N MET A 1 24.36 5.06 3.06
CA MET A 1 24.68 6.19 2.15
C MET A 1 23.64 6.17 1.05
N SER A 2 23.21 7.35 0.58
CA SER A 2 22.36 7.48 -0.60
C SER A 2 23.05 6.81 -1.79
N GLN A 3 22.33 5.94 -2.49
CA GLN A 3 22.76 5.26 -3.71
C GLN A 3 22.37 6.06 -4.95
N ILE A 4 21.47 7.03 -4.82
CA ILE A 4 21.12 7.97 -5.88
C ILE A 4 22.27 8.96 -6.11
N LYS A 5 22.72 9.04 -7.37
CA LYS A 5 23.83 9.91 -7.79
C LYS A 5 23.29 11.10 -8.57
N GLN A 6 23.68 12.31 -8.17
CA GLN A 6 23.44 13.49 -8.98
C GLN A 6 24.43 13.52 -10.14
N ILE A 7 23.93 13.59 -11.37
CA ILE A 7 24.76 13.62 -12.58
C ILE A 7 24.66 14.93 -13.35
N GLY A 8 23.71 15.80 -12.99
CA GLY A 8 23.59 17.13 -13.55
C GLY A 8 22.74 18.08 -12.68
N PRO A 9 22.58 19.34 -13.11
CA PRO A 9 21.61 20.25 -12.53
C PRO A 9 20.22 19.64 -12.70
N ASN A 10 19.50 19.44 -11.58
CA ASN A 10 18.16 18.85 -11.59
C ASN A 10 18.06 17.42 -12.16
N HIS A 11 19.15 16.64 -12.20
CA HIS A 11 19.14 15.26 -12.70
C HIS A 11 19.89 14.31 -11.78
N TRP A 12 19.17 13.26 -11.37
CA TRP A 12 19.67 12.17 -10.54
C TRP A 12 19.40 10.82 -11.17
N VAL A 13 20.29 9.87 -10.90
CA VAL A 13 20.20 8.49 -11.38
C VAL A 13 20.21 7.57 -10.17
N GLY A 14 19.21 6.70 -10.08
CA GLY A 14 19.17 5.65 -9.07
C GLY A 14 20.10 4.47 -9.41
N PRO A 15 20.34 3.57 -8.45
CA PRO A 15 21.08 2.35 -8.72
C PRO A 15 20.32 1.46 -9.73
N GLU A 16 21.06 0.69 -10.52
CA GLU A 16 20.46 -0.37 -11.33
C GLU A 16 19.88 -1.43 -10.40
N ASP A 17 18.61 -1.79 -10.61
CA ASP A 17 17.95 -2.89 -9.93
C ASP A 17 17.02 -3.60 -10.94
N PHE A 18 17.03 -4.93 -10.96
CA PHE A 18 16.31 -5.75 -11.95
C PHE A 18 16.51 -5.29 -13.41
N GLY A 19 17.73 -4.85 -13.78
CA GLY A 19 18.05 -4.40 -15.14
C GLY A 19 17.46 -3.03 -15.52
N PHE A 20 16.92 -2.29 -14.55
CA PHE A 20 16.36 -0.96 -14.76
C PHE A 20 17.08 0.09 -13.90
N THR A 21 17.38 1.22 -14.52
CA THR A 21 18.05 2.36 -13.88
C THR A 21 17.14 3.60 -13.97
N PRO A 22 16.54 4.03 -12.85
CA PRO A 22 15.60 5.15 -12.86
C PRO A 22 16.29 6.50 -12.98
N ASN A 23 15.63 7.43 -13.66
CA ASN A 23 16.12 8.79 -13.89
C ASN A 23 15.15 9.82 -13.30
N PHE A 24 15.61 10.52 -12.26
CA PHE A 24 14.81 11.51 -11.55
C PHE A 24 15.22 12.92 -11.95
N HIS A 25 14.20 13.77 -12.13
CA HIS A 25 14.37 15.15 -12.51
C HIS A 25 13.47 16.07 -11.68
N ILE A 26 13.91 17.31 -11.50
CA ILE A 26 12.98 18.39 -11.16
C ILE A 26 12.45 18.95 -12.49
N THR A 27 11.16 18.71 -12.74
CA THR A 27 10.50 19.12 -13.99
C THR A 27 9.81 20.46 -13.83
N GLN A 28 9.82 21.31 -14.85
CA GLN A 28 9.07 22.58 -14.85
C GLN A 28 7.57 22.37 -14.58
N TYR A 29 6.98 21.34 -15.20
CA TYR A 29 5.58 20.97 -14.97
C TYR A 29 5.29 20.72 -13.48
N GLY A 30 6.11 19.92 -12.81
CA GLY A 30 6.01 19.69 -11.38
C GLY A 30 6.15 20.96 -10.54
N VAL A 31 7.07 21.88 -10.88
CA VAL A 31 7.23 23.17 -10.18
C VAL A 31 5.94 23.99 -10.19
N GLU A 32 5.27 24.02 -11.33
CA GLU A 32 4.04 24.78 -11.57
C GLU A 32 2.82 24.13 -10.91
N HIS A 33 2.68 22.81 -11.02
CA HIS A 33 1.43 22.12 -10.68
C HIS A 33 1.46 21.41 -9.33
N TYR A 34 2.63 20.96 -8.87
CA TYR A 34 2.76 20.13 -7.67
C TYR A 34 3.11 20.94 -6.42
N PRO A 35 2.65 20.53 -5.23
CA PRO A 35 3.07 21.14 -3.98
C PRO A 35 4.57 20.92 -3.80
N ASN A 36 5.31 22.01 -3.57
CA ASN A 36 6.78 21.97 -3.43
C ASN A 36 7.51 21.34 -4.63
N GLY A 37 6.98 21.46 -5.85
CA GLY A 37 7.57 20.84 -7.05
C GLY A 37 9.05 21.13 -7.32
N HIS A 38 9.57 22.25 -6.84
CA HIS A 38 11.00 22.60 -6.91
C HIS A 38 11.90 21.75 -6.00
N LEU A 39 11.33 20.96 -5.09
CA LEU A 39 12.05 20.01 -4.22
C LEU A 39 11.82 18.56 -4.64
N ILE A 40 10.91 18.30 -5.59
CA ILE A 40 10.50 16.96 -5.97
C ILE A 40 11.42 16.43 -7.06
N GLN A 41 12.22 15.43 -6.70
CA GLN A 41 12.99 14.62 -7.63
C GLN A 41 12.08 13.49 -8.12
N GLN A 42 11.60 13.58 -9.37
CA GLN A 42 10.62 12.64 -9.89
C GLN A 42 10.97 12.07 -11.26
N GLU A 43 10.45 10.89 -11.51
CA GLU A 43 10.37 10.27 -12.82
C GLU A 43 8.90 10.15 -13.21
N PRO A 44 8.40 11.00 -14.13
CA PRO A 44 7.05 10.86 -14.66
C PRO A 44 6.88 9.52 -15.41
N LEU A 45 5.80 8.81 -15.10
CA LEU A 45 5.42 7.53 -15.72
C LEU A 45 4.21 7.71 -16.63
N ASN A 46 3.26 8.52 -16.18
CA ASN A 46 2.07 8.92 -16.90
C ASN A 46 1.77 10.41 -16.63
N PRO A 47 1.25 11.20 -17.60
CA PRO A 47 0.98 10.85 -19.00
C PRO A 47 2.27 10.46 -19.76
N GLY A 48 2.17 9.47 -20.65
CA GLY A 48 3.31 8.94 -21.42
C GLY A 48 3.39 7.42 -21.45
N ASN A 49 2.64 6.73 -20.61
CA ASN A 49 2.55 5.27 -20.58
C ASN A 49 3.93 4.59 -20.60
N LYS A 50 4.87 5.11 -19.79
CA LYS A 50 6.27 4.70 -19.82
C LYS A 50 6.41 3.22 -19.47
N LYS A 51 6.94 2.43 -20.41
CA LYS A 51 7.19 1.00 -20.20
C LYS A 51 8.46 0.81 -19.39
N ILE A 52 8.37 -0.02 -18.35
CA ILE A 52 9.53 -0.39 -17.53
C ILE A 52 9.80 -1.87 -17.77
N THR A 53 11.01 -2.19 -18.23
CA THR A 53 11.43 -3.58 -18.39
C THR A 53 12.17 -4.00 -17.13
N LEU A 54 11.50 -4.78 -16.28
CA LEU A 54 12.12 -5.42 -15.13
C LEU A 54 12.52 -6.84 -15.52
N ILE A 55 13.82 -7.15 -15.39
CA ILE A 55 14.36 -8.47 -15.69
C ILE A 55 14.10 -9.37 -14.48
N ASN A 56 13.02 -10.14 -14.55
CA ASN A 56 12.71 -11.16 -13.55
C ASN A 56 13.62 -12.39 -13.75
N ARG A 57 14.22 -12.85 -12.67
CA ARG A 57 15.04 -14.08 -12.68
C ARG A 57 14.19 -15.36 -12.75
N ILE A 58 12.92 -15.26 -12.39
CA ILE A 58 11.96 -16.36 -12.30
C ILE A 58 10.89 -16.14 -13.37
N LYS A 59 10.70 -17.13 -14.24
CA LYS A 59 9.76 -17.03 -15.37
C LYS A 59 8.30 -16.95 -14.90
N GLU A 60 7.95 -17.61 -13.78
CA GLU A 60 6.61 -17.51 -13.18
C GLU A 60 6.26 -16.11 -12.67
N ALA A 61 7.27 -15.27 -12.39
CA ALA A 61 7.06 -13.87 -11.99
C ALA A 61 6.79 -12.94 -13.19
N GLU A 62 6.91 -13.41 -14.43
CA GLU A 62 6.57 -12.63 -15.63
C GLU A 62 5.09 -12.24 -15.65
N ASP A 63 4.22 -13.10 -15.11
CA ASP A 63 2.78 -12.87 -15.01
C ASP A 63 2.40 -11.77 -14.00
N MET A 64 3.37 -11.29 -13.21
CA MET A 64 3.20 -10.22 -12.21
C MET A 64 2.12 -10.50 -11.14
N GLY A 65 1.83 -11.78 -10.88
CA GLY A 65 0.81 -12.18 -9.91
C GLY A 65 1.12 -11.69 -8.49
N GLU A 66 2.38 -11.69 -8.09
CA GLU A 66 2.85 -11.18 -6.79
C GLU A 66 2.45 -9.71 -6.55
N PHE A 67 2.42 -8.88 -7.61
CA PHE A 67 2.01 -7.48 -7.52
C PHE A 67 0.50 -7.36 -7.31
N PHE A 68 -0.29 -8.21 -7.97
CA PHE A 68 -1.72 -8.28 -7.70
C PHE A 68 -1.98 -8.75 -6.27
N GLU A 69 -1.33 -9.81 -5.81
CA GLU A 69 -1.51 -10.35 -4.46
C GLU A 69 -1.06 -9.38 -3.36
N GLY A 70 0.06 -8.69 -3.58
CA GLY A 70 0.61 -7.75 -2.61
C GLY A 70 -0.14 -6.42 -2.54
N PHE A 71 -0.63 -5.92 -3.69
CA PHE A 71 -1.10 -4.54 -3.80
C PHE A 71 -2.59 -4.39 -4.12
N SER A 72 -3.29 -5.43 -4.57
CA SER A 72 -4.72 -5.32 -4.90
C SER A 72 -5.61 -5.44 -3.65
N ALA A 73 -6.71 -4.67 -3.65
CA ALA A 73 -7.86 -4.86 -2.77
C ALA A 73 -8.89 -5.84 -3.37
N GLY A 74 -8.79 -6.16 -4.66
CA GLY A 74 -9.67 -7.04 -5.39
C GLY A 74 -9.71 -6.74 -6.89
N GLY A 75 -10.10 -7.73 -7.69
CA GLY A 75 -10.24 -7.61 -9.13
C GLY A 75 -11.63 -7.99 -9.59
N HIS A 76 -12.20 -7.20 -10.51
CA HIS A 76 -13.43 -7.46 -11.22
C HIS A 76 -13.18 -7.48 -12.71
N GLU A 77 -14.12 -8.06 -13.46
CA GLU A 77 -14.04 -8.17 -14.92
C GLU A 77 -13.77 -6.85 -15.67
N GLY A 78 -14.19 -5.70 -15.12
CA GLY A 78 -14.02 -4.38 -15.74
C GLY A 78 -13.02 -3.45 -15.04
N PHE A 79 -12.66 -3.72 -13.79
CA PHE A 79 -11.80 -2.86 -12.98
C PHE A 79 -11.00 -3.63 -11.94
N ILE A 80 -9.85 -3.10 -11.57
CA ILE A 80 -9.08 -3.54 -10.40
C ILE A 80 -9.08 -2.43 -9.36
N ASP A 81 -9.21 -2.81 -8.10
CA ASP A 81 -9.06 -1.91 -6.97
C ASP A 81 -7.66 -2.14 -6.39
N MET A 82 -6.82 -1.11 -6.38
CA MET A 82 -5.45 -1.18 -5.87
C MET A 82 -5.32 -0.39 -4.57
N ARG A 83 -4.65 -0.98 -3.58
CA ARG A 83 -4.46 -0.38 -2.25
C ARG A 83 -3.47 0.78 -2.33
N VAL A 84 -3.59 1.68 -1.36
CA VAL A 84 -2.70 2.84 -1.19
C VAL A 84 -1.71 2.60 -0.06
N GLN A 85 -0.64 3.39 0.01
CA GLN A 85 0.46 3.18 0.98
C GLN A 85 -0.02 3.17 2.43
N SER A 86 -1.05 3.96 2.75
CA SER A 86 -1.62 4.00 4.10
C SER A 86 -2.24 2.68 4.56
N VAL A 87 -2.52 1.76 3.64
CA VAL A 87 -2.94 0.37 3.91
C VAL A 87 -1.74 -0.54 4.08
N HIS A 88 -0.72 -0.43 3.22
CA HIS A 88 0.50 -1.24 3.28
C HIS A 88 1.32 -0.98 4.56
N GLY A 89 1.45 0.29 4.97
CA GLY A 89 2.22 0.68 6.15
C GLY A 89 1.56 0.39 7.50
N ARG A 90 0.33 -0.16 7.54
CA ARG A 90 -0.38 -0.41 8.83
C ARG A 90 0.32 -1.43 9.71
N GLY A 91 1.03 -2.38 9.11
CA GLY A 91 1.73 -3.43 9.84
C GLY A 91 2.88 -2.92 10.71
N GLU A 92 3.55 -1.84 10.30
CA GLU A 92 4.74 -1.31 10.98
C GLU A 92 4.44 -0.90 12.43
N ASN A 93 3.31 -0.22 12.66
CA ASN A 93 2.91 0.18 14.01
C ASN A 93 2.56 -1.02 14.89
N VAL A 94 1.93 -2.06 14.32
CA VAL A 94 1.62 -3.29 15.06
C VAL A 94 2.93 -3.99 15.47
N PHE A 95 3.90 -4.08 14.56
CA PHE A 95 5.23 -4.61 14.88
C PHE A 95 5.93 -3.80 15.97
N ALA A 96 5.86 -2.46 15.92
CA ALA A 96 6.43 -1.62 16.96
C ALA A 96 5.80 -1.90 18.34
N VAL A 97 4.49 -2.04 18.41
CA VAL A 97 3.80 -2.35 19.68
C VAL A 97 4.18 -3.75 20.18
N ILE A 98 4.25 -4.77 19.31
CA ILE A 98 4.73 -6.10 19.68
C ILE A 98 6.15 -6.04 20.22
N PHE A 99 7.04 -5.30 19.54
CA PHE A 99 8.42 -5.12 19.98
C PHE A 99 8.50 -4.47 21.37
N PHE A 100 7.76 -3.38 21.61
CA PHE A 100 7.76 -2.73 22.92
C PHE A 100 7.11 -3.58 24.01
N ALA A 101 6.10 -4.38 23.69
CA ALA A 101 5.52 -5.34 24.62
C ALA A 101 6.54 -6.42 25.03
N LEU A 102 7.28 -6.96 24.06
CA LEU A 102 8.36 -7.92 24.33
C LEU A 102 9.51 -7.29 25.12
N LEU A 103 9.89 -6.05 24.79
CA LEU A 103 10.90 -5.31 25.53
C LEU A 103 10.47 -5.09 26.99
N TRP A 104 9.21 -4.69 27.21
CA TRP A 104 8.67 -4.54 28.55
C TRP A 104 8.68 -5.87 29.33
N LEU A 105 8.30 -6.97 28.66
CA LEU A 105 8.36 -8.29 29.26
C LEU A 105 9.78 -8.66 29.70
N VAL A 106 10.80 -8.36 28.88
CA VAL A 106 12.21 -8.57 29.24
C VAL A 106 12.61 -7.72 30.45
N ILE A 107 12.22 -6.44 30.47
CA ILE A 107 12.50 -5.53 31.60
C ILE A 107 11.85 -6.06 32.89
N LYS A 108 10.56 -6.41 32.85
CA LYS A 108 9.84 -6.96 34.00
C LYS A 108 10.46 -8.27 34.48
N THR A 109 10.79 -9.16 33.55
CA THR A 109 11.49 -10.42 33.86
C THR A 109 12.81 -10.14 34.58
N SER A 110 13.60 -9.18 34.07
CA SER A 110 14.84 -8.78 34.73
C SER A 110 14.59 -8.26 36.14
N MET A 111 13.62 -7.36 36.34
CA MET A 111 13.30 -6.81 37.67
C MET A 111 12.91 -7.90 38.67
N VAL A 112 12.14 -8.91 38.23
CA VAL A 112 11.76 -10.04 39.08
C VAL A 112 12.98 -10.86 39.50
N TYR A 113 13.86 -11.21 38.56
CA TYR A 113 15.00 -12.07 38.85
C TYR A 113 16.20 -11.36 39.48
N THR A 114 16.38 -10.05 39.27
CA THR A 114 17.55 -9.31 39.76
C THR A 114 17.25 -8.35 40.91
N ALA A 115 16.05 -7.76 40.95
CA ALA A 115 15.67 -6.76 41.94
C ALA A 115 14.66 -7.29 42.98
N GLY A 116 14.26 -8.56 42.88
CA GLY A 116 13.29 -9.18 43.80
C GLY A 116 11.86 -8.65 43.64
N ASP A 117 11.55 -8.06 42.48
CA ASP A 117 10.18 -7.67 42.13
C ASP A 117 9.27 -8.91 41.98
N THR A 118 7.96 -8.71 41.98
CA THR A 118 6.99 -9.79 41.82
C THR A 118 6.35 -9.75 40.42
N TRP A 119 5.80 -10.88 39.98
CA TRP A 119 5.00 -10.95 38.75
C TRP A 119 3.66 -10.23 38.84
N SER A 120 3.26 -9.75 40.03
CA SER A 120 2.03 -8.98 40.16
C SER A 120 2.18 -7.63 39.46
N PRO A 121 1.19 -7.22 38.61
CA PRO A 121 1.24 -5.94 37.94
C PRO A 121 1.30 -4.78 38.94
N ASN A 122 2.31 -3.94 38.84
CA ASN A 122 2.40 -2.68 39.58
C ASN A 122 1.80 -1.53 38.74
N TYR A 123 1.80 -0.32 39.31
CA TYR A 123 1.23 0.86 38.62
C TYR A 123 1.92 1.18 37.29
N LEU A 124 3.24 0.97 37.21
CA LEU A 124 4.00 1.18 35.99
C LEU A 124 3.66 0.13 34.92
N ASP A 125 3.52 -1.14 35.31
CA ASP A 125 3.07 -2.23 34.43
C ASP A 125 1.70 -1.92 33.81
N MET A 126 0.78 -1.39 34.63
CA MET A 126 -0.55 -0.99 34.17
C MET A 126 -0.49 0.17 33.17
N ILE A 127 0.32 1.20 33.43
CA ILE A 127 0.49 2.33 32.50
C ILE A 127 1.07 1.86 31.17
N VAL A 128 2.16 1.08 31.20
CA VAL A 128 2.80 0.58 29.97
C VAL A 128 1.83 -0.29 29.19
N SER A 129 1.14 -1.20 29.86
CA SER A 129 0.12 -2.06 29.23
C SER A 129 -1.02 -1.25 28.62
N ALA A 130 -1.51 -0.21 29.31
CA ALA A 130 -2.57 0.67 28.81
C ALA A 130 -2.13 1.44 27.56
N ILE A 131 -0.92 2.01 27.56
CA ILE A 131 -0.37 2.71 26.39
C ILE A 131 -0.22 1.75 25.21
N LEU A 132 0.35 0.57 25.43
CA LEU A 132 0.51 -0.44 24.37
C LEU A 132 -0.85 -0.90 23.83
N ALA A 133 -1.85 -1.10 24.69
CA ALA A 133 -3.20 -1.47 24.28
C ALA A 133 -3.86 -0.36 23.44
N ILE A 134 -3.72 0.91 23.84
CA ILE A 134 -4.23 2.05 23.07
C ILE A 134 -3.52 2.13 21.70
N CYS A 135 -2.20 2.03 21.66
CA CYS A 135 -1.43 2.05 20.41
C CYS A 135 -1.81 0.88 19.49
N MET A 136 -2.00 -0.33 20.04
CA MET A 136 -2.47 -1.50 19.30
C MET A 136 -3.87 -1.25 18.73
N GLY A 137 -4.82 -0.80 19.57
CA GLY A 137 -6.18 -0.51 19.16
C GLY A 137 -6.25 0.53 18.05
N LEU A 138 -5.52 1.64 18.19
CA LEU A 138 -5.43 2.67 17.15
C LEU A 138 -4.83 2.12 15.85
N SER A 139 -3.84 1.23 15.93
CA SER A 139 -3.22 0.62 14.74
C SER A 139 -4.19 -0.32 14.02
N LEU A 140 -4.87 -1.19 14.77
CA LEU A 140 -5.80 -2.19 14.25
C LEU A 140 -7.08 -1.56 13.68
N PHE A 141 -7.60 -0.52 14.33
CA PHE A 141 -8.90 0.09 14.00
C PHE A 141 -8.79 1.44 13.28
N LYS A 142 -7.60 1.87 12.85
CA LYS A 142 -7.47 3.06 11.99
C LYS A 142 -8.35 2.92 10.73
N PRO A 143 -9.14 3.94 10.34
CA PRO A 143 -9.97 3.88 9.14
C PRO A 143 -9.18 3.44 7.90
N ILE A 144 -9.73 2.50 7.14
CA ILE A 144 -9.07 1.97 5.94
C ILE A 144 -9.27 2.96 4.80
N ALA A 145 -8.18 3.46 4.23
CA ALA A 145 -8.25 4.34 3.07
C ALA A 145 -8.82 3.61 1.86
N MET A 146 -9.64 4.32 1.08
CA MET A 146 -10.22 3.81 -0.16
C MET A 146 -9.11 3.41 -1.15
N PRO A 147 -9.24 2.25 -1.82
CA PRO A 147 -8.36 1.86 -2.90
C PRO A 147 -8.62 2.76 -4.10
N ILE A 148 -7.70 2.71 -5.04
CA ILE A 148 -7.83 3.38 -6.33
C ILE A 148 -8.39 2.38 -7.32
N ARG A 149 -9.49 2.77 -7.96
CA ARG A 149 -10.14 1.92 -8.95
C ARG A 149 -9.62 2.26 -10.33
N PHE A 150 -8.96 1.31 -10.97
CA PHE A 150 -8.53 1.40 -12.37
C PHE A 150 -9.54 0.67 -13.23
N HIS A 151 -10.31 1.40 -14.03
CA HIS A 151 -11.39 0.85 -14.83
C HIS A 151 -10.98 0.73 -16.30
N LYS A 152 -10.75 -0.50 -16.75
CA LYS A 152 -10.18 -0.79 -18.07
C LYS A 152 -11.13 -0.45 -19.21
N GLN A 153 -12.42 -0.77 -19.07
CA GLN A 153 -13.38 -0.57 -20.16
C GLN A 153 -13.63 0.93 -20.41
N ASN A 154 -13.95 1.68 -19.35
CA ASN A 154 -14.13 3.14 -19.41
C ASN A 154 -12.83 3.93 -19.63
N GLN A 155 -11.64 3.31 -19.44
CA GLN A 155 -10.35 4.02 -19.42
C GLN A 155 -10.32 5.18 -18.41
N GLU A 156 -10.82 4.92 -17.21
CA GLU A 156 -10.96 5.91 -16.13
C GLU A 156 -10.35 5.39 -14.82
N VAL A 157 -9.88 6.32 -14.01
CA VAL A 157 -9.35 6.09 -12.67
C VAL A 157 -10.23 6.83 -11.68
N TYR A 158 -10.79 6.11 -10.72
CA TYR A 158 -11.61 6.69 -9.66
C TYR A 158 -10.84 6.71 -8.35
N VAL A 159 -10.91 7.85 -7.67
CA VAL A 159 -10.18 8.09 -6.42
C VAL A 159 -11.09 8.82 -5.45
N TRP A 160 -11.17 8.33 -4.21
CA TRP A 160 -11.81 9.06 -3.11
C TRP A 160 -10.76 9.50 -2.10
N HIS A 161 -10.55 10.80 -1.98
CA HIS A 161 -9.53 11.37 -1.11
C HIS A 161 -10.05 12.62 -0.39
N ASN A 162 -9.93 12.67 0.94
CA ASN A 162 -10.36 13.81 1.77
C ASN A 162 -11.79 14.31 1.47
N LYS A 163 -12.72 13.37 1.24
CA LYS A 163 -14.12 13.63 0.87
C LYS A 163 -14.35 14.19 -0.54
N ILE A 164 -13.32 14.15 -1.39
CA ILE A 164 -13.37 14.58 -2.79
C ILE A 164 -13.28 13.33 -3.66
N LEU A 165 -14.20 13.25 -4.61
CA LEU A 165 -14.26 12.20 -5.63
C LEU A 165 -13.61 12.71 -6.90
N TYR A 166 -12.59 12.00 -7.36
CA TYR A 166 -11.95 12.28 -8.63
C TYR A 166 -12.34 11.21 -9.65
N ARG A 167 -12.65 11.67 -10.87
CA ARG A 167 -12.86 10.84 -12.06
C ARG A 167 -11.85 11.28 -13.12
N ILE A 168 -10.76 10.54 -13.23
CA ILE A 168 -9.58 10.92 -14.01
C ILE A 168 -9.52 10.02 -15.25
N PRO A 169 -9.59 10.57 -16.48
CA PRO A 169 -9.31 9.81 -17.69
C PRO A 169 -7.89 9.23 -17.63
N TRP A 170 -7.69 7.97 -18.04
CA TRP A 170 -6.39 7.31 -17.96
C TRP A 170 -5.27 8.07 -18.70
N GLN A 171 -5.61 8.73 -19.81
CA GLN A 171 -4.66 9.53 -20.59
C GLN A 171 -4.19 10.80 -19.86
N GLU A 172 -5.00 11.31 -18.93
CA GLU A 172 -4.72 12.51 -18.12
C GLU A 172 -4.29 12.15 -16.69
N CYS A 173 -4.19 10.85 -16.39
CA CYS A 173 -3.76 10.35 -15.10
C CYS A 173 -2.27 10.61 -14.91
N GLU A 174 -1.90 11.34 -13.86
CA GLU A 174 -0.53 11.74 -13.59
C GLU A 174 0.08 10.83 -12.51
N LEU A 175 0.98 9.95 -12.93
CA LEU A 175 1.70 9.02 -12.04
C LEU A 175 3.20 9.29 -12.16
N SER A 176 3.88 9.44 -11.03
CA SER A 176 5.34 9.55 -11.01
C SER A 176 5.95 8.78 -9.85
N VAL A 177 7.20 8.34 -10.02
CA VAL A 177 8.01 7.87 -8.90
C VAL A 177 8.82 9.04 -8.37
N ILE A 178 8.74 9.30 -7.06
CA ILE A 178 9.56 10.32 -6.41
C ILE A 178 10.62 9.70 -5.50
N VAL A 179 11.69 10.46 -5.27
CA VAL A 179 12.68 10.14 -4.26
C VAL A 179 12.24 10.71 -2.91
N ALA A 180 11.85 9.83 -2.00
CA ALA A 180 11.47 10.16 -0.63
C ALA A 180 12.59 9.70 0.33
N LYS A 181 13.54 10.60 0.65
CA LYS A 181 14.62 10.26 1.58
C LYS A 181 14.09 10.18 3.01
N THR A 182 14.21 9.00 3.62
CA THR A 182 13.77 8.77 5.00
C THR A 182 14.97 8.45 5.88
N HIS A 183 14.95 8.94 7.11
CA HIS A 183 15.98 8.66 8.10
C HIS A 183 15.72 7.29 8.75
N MET A 184 16.65 6.33 8.63
CA MET A 184 16.50 4.98 9.21
C MET A 184 17.16 4.81 10.58
N GLY A 185 17.41 5.92 11.31
CA GLY A 185 18.20 5.89 12.54
C GLY A 185 19.70 5.80 12.26
N TYR A 186 20.53 6.07 13.28
CA TYR A 186 22.00 6.12 13.19
C TYR A 186 22.60 7.14 12.19
N GLY A 187 21.90 8.25 11.92
CA GLY A 187 22.44 9.37 11.14
C GLY A 187 22.56 9.11 9.63
N ARG A 188 22.03 7.99 9.12
CA ARG A 188 22.13 7.61 7.70
C ARG A 188 20.78 7.80 7.01
N LEU A 189 20.73 8.74 6.06
CA LEU A 189 19.64 8.82 5.09
C LEU A 189 19.72 7.63 4.15
N LYS A 190 18.62 6.91 4.00
CA LYS A 190 18.45 5.89 2.97
C LYS A 190 17.46 6.42 1.93
N ASP A 191 17.70 6.06 0.68
CA ASP A 191 16.82 6.44 -0.40
C ASP A 191 15.54 5.60 -0.32
N GLY A 192 14.41 6.29 -0.18
CA GLY A 192 13.08 5.72 -0.39
C GLY A 192 12.56 6.12 -1.77
N TYR A 193 11.77 5.24 -2.35
CA TYR A 193 11.08 5.44 -3.61
C TYR A 193 9.60 5.38 -3.36
N GLU A 194 8.86 6.31 -3.94
CA GLU A 194 7.43 6.43 -3.70
C GLU A 194 6.68 6.62 -5.00
N LEU A 195 5.74 5.71 -5.29
CA LEU A 195 4.81 5.84 -6.42
C LEU A 195 3.69 6.79 -5.99
N MET A 196 3.59 7.93 -6.66
CA MET A 196 2.58 8.93 -6.39
C MET A 196 1.59 9.03 -7.55
N LEU A 197 0.31 9.10 -7.20
CA LEU A 197 -0.74 9.59 -8.07
C LEU A 197 -1.00 11.06 -7.76
N TRP A 198 -0.81 11.93 -8.75
CA TRP A 198 -1.14 13.34 -8.66
C TRP A 198 -2.61 13.55 -9.04
N LEU A 199 -3.35 14.15 -8.11
CA LEU A 199 -4.76 14.44 -8.26
C LEU A 199 -4.91 15.85 -8.84
N ASN A 200 -5.15 15.89 -10.15
CA ASN A 200 -5.43 17.13 -10.85
C ASN A 200 -6.81 17.66 -10.43
N PRO A 201 -6.90 18.90 -9.90
CA PRO A 201 -8.15 19.48 -9.41
C PRO A 201 -9.26 19.55 -10.46
N LYS A 202 -8.91 19.61 -11.76
CA LYS A 202 -9.87 19.64 -12.87
C LYS A 202 -10.74 18.39 -12.96
N HIS A 203 -10.31 17.29 -12.34
CA HIS A 203 -11.02 16.01 -12.35
C HIS A 203 -11.85 15.74 -11.09
N ALA A 204 -11.95 16.73 -10.20
CA ALA A 204 -12.84 16.65 -9.04
C ALA A 204 -14.30 16.69 -9.52
N ALA A 205 -15.04 15.61 -9.27
CA ALA A 205 -16.40 15.44 -9.75
C ALA A 205 -17.45 16.05 -8.81
N ASN A 206 -17.13 16.16 -7.52
CA ASN A 206 -18.06 16.59 -6.47
C ASN A 206 -17.68 17.92 -5.81
N ALA A 207 -16.60 18.57 -6.25
CA ALA A 207 -16.14 19.85 -5.71
C ALA A 207 -15.43 20.65 -6.80
N ASP A 208 -15.63 21.97 -6.83
CA ASP A 208 -14.83 22.86 -7.67
C ASP A 208 -13.53 23.21 -6.94
N LEU A 209 -12.42 22.74 -7.50
CA LEU A 209 -11.07 22.95 -6.97
C LEU A 209 -10.20 23.69 -7.99
N THR A 210 -10.82 24.35 -8.96
CA THR A 210 -10.12 25.05 -10.03
C THR A 210 -9.14 26.08 -9.46
N GLY A 211 -7.90 26.07 -9.97
CA GLY A 211 -6.83 26.97 -9.51
C GLY A 211 -6.02 26.46 -8.31
N ASN A 212 -6.44 25.37 -7.65
CA ASN A 212 -5.61 24.73 -6.63
C ASN A 212 -4.42 23.99 -7.27
N ARG A 213 -3.36 23.79 -6.48
CA ARG A 213 -2.29 22.84 -6.84
C ARG A 213 -2.80 21.41 -6.75
N HIS A 214 -2.12 20.50 -7.41
CA HIS A 214 -2.46 19.09 -7.37
C HIS A 214 -2.31 18.55 -5.94
N GLN A 215 -3.20 17.65 -5.55
CA GLN A 215 -2.98 16.83 -4.35
C GLN A 215 -2.24 15.56 -4.75
N TYR A 216 -1.73 14.80 -3.80
CA TYR A 216 -1.06 13.54 -4.10
C TYR A 216 -1.55 12.43 -3.20
N ILE A 217 -1.58 11.21 -3.75
CA ILE A 217 -1.77 9.99 -3.00
C ILE A 217 -0.54 9.10 -3.20
N SER A 218 0.04 8.71 -2.08
CA SER A 218 1.06 7.66 -2.05
C SER A 218 0.42 6.30 -2.31
N LEU A 219 0.80 5.64 -3.40
CA LEU A 219 0.34 4.29 -3.74
C LEU A 219 1.21 3.25 -3.06
N LEU A 220 2.52 3.40 -3.17
CA LEU A 220 3.49 2.50 -2.58
C LEU A 220 4.76 3.27 -2.23
N HIS A 221 5.27 3.07 -1.02
CA HIS A 221 6.57 3.55 -0.59
C HIS A 221 7.46 2.35 -0.26
N ASN A 222 8.65 2.30 -0.84
CA ASN A 222 9.62 1.26 -0.59
C ASN A 222 11.03 1.81 -0.32
N MET A 223 11.68 1.28 0.70
CA MET A 223 12.98 1.76 1.16
C MET A 223 14.13 0.91 0.61
N GLY A 224 15.01 1.52 -0.19
CA GLY A 224 16.26 0.90 -0.64
C GLY A 224 16.20 0.07 -1.92
N SER A 225 15.02 -0.21 -2.45
CA SER A 225 14.85 -0.77 -3.79
C SER A 225 13.70 -0.06 -4.48
N HIS A 226 13.89 0.29 -5.74
CA HIS A 226 12.86 0.93 -6.54
C HIS A 226 11.99 -0.07 -7.31
N ALA A 227 12.45 -1.31 -7.45
CA ALA A 227 11.78 -2.34 -8.26
C ALA A 227 10.32 -2.60 -7.87
N PRO A 228 9.92 -2.67 -6.57
CA PRO A 228 8.51 -2.86 -6.23
C PRO A 228 7.61 -1.71 -6.68
N VAL A 229 8.12 -0.49 -6.66
CA VAL A 229 7.41 0.74 -7.04
C VAL A 229 7.17 0.76 -8.55
N TYR A 230 8.19 0.43 -9.34
CA TYR A 230 8.05 0.32 -10.79
C TYR A 230 7.25 -0.92 -11.22
N GLY A 231 7.34 -2.02 -10.47
CA GLY A 231 6.56 -3.23 -10.74
C GLY A 231 5.07 -3.03 -10.48
N TYR A 232 4.70 -2.31 -9.42
CA TYR A 232 3.31 -1.86 -9.22
C TYR A 232 2.84 -1.05 -10.43
N TRP A 233 3.63 -0.05 -10.84
CA TRP A 233 3.28 0.78 -12.00
C TRP A 233 3.09 -0.06 -13.26
N GLU A 234 4.05 -0.93 -13.58
CA GLU A 234 4.01 -1.78 -14.76
C GLU A 234 2.79 -2.71 -14.74
N TYR A 235 2.42 -3.22 -13.57
CA TYR A 235 1.19 -3.99 -13.38
C TYR A 235 -0.07 -3.20 -13.77
N VAL A 236 -0.26 -2.01 -13.20
CA VAL A 236 -1.42 -1.15 -13.50
C VAL A 236 -1.42 -0.71 -14.97
N ARG A 237 -0.24 -0.37 -15.49
CA ARG A 237 -0.05 0.04 -16.89
C ARG A 237 -0.48 -1.05 -17.84
N ARG A 238 0.01 -2.29 -17.65
CA ARG A 238 -0.37 -3.45 -18.47
C ARG A 238 -1.86 -3.76 -18.35
N TYR A 239 -2.42 -3.67 -17.15
CA TYR A 239 -3.86 -3.83 -16.95
C TYR A 239 -4.69 -2.83 -17.78
N MET A 240 -4.38 -1.53 -17.66
CA MET A 240 -5.11 -0.46 -18.35
C MET A 240 -4.93 -0.50 -19.87
N THR A 241 -3.77 -0.94 -20.34
CA THR A 241 -3.44 -1.04 -21.78
C THR A 241 -3.80 -2.39 -22.41
N GLY A 242 -4.11 -3.40 -21.59
CA GLY A 242 -4.39 -4.76 -22.04
C GLY A 242 -3.16 -5.58 -22.48
N GLU A 243 -1.95 -5.18 -22.06
CA GLU A 243 -0.71 -5.90 -22.35
C GLU A 243 -0.56 -7.14 -21.44
N GLN A 244 0.03 -8.21 -22.00
CA GLN A 244 0.27 -9.51 -21.34
C GLN A 244 1.80 -9.76 -21.21
N PRO A 245 2.24 -10.65 -20.31
CA PRO A 245 1.42 -11.40 -19.36
C PRO A 245 0.99 -10.55 -18.16
N LEU A 246 -0.22 -10.81 -17.68
CA LEU A 246 -0.85 -10.18 -16.54
C LEU A 246 -1.76 -11.18 -15.82
N TRP A 247 -1.45 -11.44 -14.56
CA TRP A 247 -2.27 -12.29 -13.70
C TRP A 247 -3.18 -11.44 -12.81
N TYR A 248 -4.47 -11.74 -12.88
CA TYR A 248 -5.44 -11.28 -11.91
C TYR A 248 -6.53 -12.33 -11.76
N GLU A 249 -6.94 -12.58 -10.52
CA GLU A 249 -8.10 -13.41 -10.25
C GLU A 249 -9.34 -12.51 -10.17
N ILE A 250 -10.33 -12.79 -11.02
CA ILE A 250 -11.62 -12.12 -10.95
C ILE A 250 -12.41 -12.78 -9.81
N SER A 251 -12.30 -12.22 -8.61
CA SER A 251 -13.16 -12.62 -7.50
C SER A 251 -14.35 -11.66 -7.39
N LYS A 252 -15.56 -12.20 -7.32
CA LYS A 252 -16.76 -11.41 -7.00
C LYS A 252 -16.75 -10.94 -5.54
N GLU A 253 -16.02 -11.67 -4.70
CA GLU A 253 -15.91 -11.40 -3.27
C GLU A 253 -14.52 -10.84 -2.93
N PRO A 254 -14.43 -9.89 -2.00
CA PRO A 254 -13.15 -9.34 -1.56
C PRO A 254 -12.26 -10.45 -1.01
N ARG A 255 -10.95 -10.38 -1.31
CA ARG A 255 -9.96 -11.32 -0.81
C ARG A 255 -9.70 -11.05 0.67
N ILE A 256 -10.55 -11.63 1.50
CA ILE A 256 -10.44 -11.59 2.94
C ILE A 256 -9.87 -12.93 3.42
N ALA A 257 -8.96 -12.91 4.39
CA ALA A 257 -8.58 -14.12 5.10
C ALA A 257 -9.83 -14.74 5.76
N GLY A 258 -10.23 -15.92 5.30
CA GLY A 258 -11.43 -16.60 5.76
C GLY A 258 -11.26 -18.11 5.72
N VAL A 259 -12.19 -18.81 6.36
CA VAL A 259 -12.24 -20.27 6.28
C VAL A 259 -12.74 -20.65 4.89
N ASN A 260 -11.84 -21.11 4.01
CA ASN A 260 -12.25 -21.68 2.74
C ASN A 260 -12.82 -23.09 2.97
N ILE A 261 -14.14 -23.17 3.18
CA ILE A 261 -14.86 -24.41 3.46
C ILE A 261 -14.85 -25.35 2.25
N GLU A 262 -14.85 -24.79 1.03
CA GLU A 262 -14.86 -25.55 -0.22
C GLU A 262 -13.54 -26.31 -0.40
N LEU A 263 -12.41 -25.60 -0.31
CA LEU A 263 -11.07 -26.20 -0.35
C LEU A 263 -10.85 -27.19 0.81
N ALA A 264 -11.44 -26.92 1.97
CA ALA A 264 -11.38 -27.84 3.10
C ALA A 264 -12.11 -29.16 2.80
N ARG A 265 -13.31 -29.09 2.19
CA ARG A 265 -14.06 -30.29 1.77
C ARG A 265 -13.33 -31.06 0.67
N GLU A 266 -12.76 -30.37 -0.31
CA GLU A 266 -11.95 -31.00 -1.37
C GLU A 266 -10.74 -31.77 -0.80
N LYS A 267 -10.12 -31.24 0.27
CA LYS A 267 -9.01 -31.88 0.97
C LYS A 267 -9.45 -32.90 2.04
N GLY A 268 -10.74 -33.23 2.12
CA GLY A 268 -11.28 -34.23 3.04
C GLY A 268 -11.41 -33.78 4.50
N TYR A 269 -11.33 -32.49 4.78
CA TYR A 269 -11.48 -31.94 6.12
C TYR A 269 -12.96 -31.68 6.46
N SER A 270 -13.35 -31.96 7.70
CA SER A 270 -14.64 -31.53 8.23
C SER A 270 -14.67 -30.02 8.45
N ASN A 271 -15.83 -29.38 8.34
CA ASN A 271 -15.98 -27.93 8.56
C ASN A 271 -15.42 -27.50 9.94
N PHE A 272 -15.58 -28.33 10.97
CA PHE A 272 -15.05 -28.08 12.32
C PHE A 272 -13.52 -28.12 12.35
N SER A 273 -12.90 -29.09 11.69
CA SER A 273 -11.44 -29.18 11.61
C SER A 273 -10.83 -28.01 10.82
N ALA A 274 -11.52 -27.53 9.79
CA ALA A 274 -11.13 -26.33 9.03
C ALA A 274 -11.19 -25.07 9.90
N LEU A 275 -12.26 -24.92 10.71
CA LEU A 275 -12.42 -23.82 11.64
C LEU A 275 -11.32 -23.81 12.73
N ILE A 276 -11.03 -24.96 13.34
CA ILE A 276 -9.95 -25.07 14.34
C ILE A 276 -8.61 -24.69 13.73
N ARG A 277 -8.29 -25.23 12.55
CA ARG A 277 -7.03 -24.92 11.85
C ARG A 277 -6.92 -23.43 11.53
N PHE A 278 -8.00 -22.82 11.08
CA PHE A 278 -8.06 -21.38 10.87
C PHE A 278 -7.73 -20.62 12.15
N ILE A 279 -8.42 -20.92 13.26
CA ILE A 279 -8.16 -20.28 14.57
C ILE A 279 -6.70 -20.46 15.02
N LEU A 280 -6.12 -21.64 14.84
CA LEU A 280 -4.72 -21.90 15.21
C LEU A 280 -3.71 -21.12 14.36
N VAL A 281 -4.06 -20.80 13.11
CA VAL A 281 -3.22 -20.02 12.21
C VAL A 281 -3.36 -18.51 12.45
N MET A 282 -4.44 -18.06 13.10
CA MET A 282 -4.68 -16.63 13.35
C MET A 282 -3.57 -15.91 14.13
N PRO A 283 -3.02 -16.46 15.24
CA PRO A 283 -1.88 -15.84 15.92
C PRO A 283 -0.65 -15.73 15.02
N ILE A 284 -0.43 -16.71 14.13
CA ILE A 284 0.68 -16.71 13.18
C ILE A 284 0.46 -15.59 12.15
N ILE A 285 -0.73 -15.47 11.57
CA ILE A 285 -1.07 -14.37 10.65
C ILE A 285 -0.92 -13.02 11.36
N PHE A 286 -1.38 -12.89 12.60
CA PHE A 286 -1.24 -11.66 13.38
C PHE A 286 0.22 -11.24 13.57
N ILE A 287 1.11 -12.20 13.87
CA ILE A 287 2.53 -11.94 14.09
C ILE A 287 3.26 -11.65 12.77
N PHE A 288 3.03 -12.43 11.71
CA PHE A 288 3.81 -12.33 10.48
C PHE A 288 3.20 -11.38 9.43
N ARG A 289 1.89 -11.15 9.48
CA ARG A 289 1.12 -10.31 8.53
C ARG A 289 0.07 -9.45 9.26
N PRO A 290 0.50 -8.57 10.18
CA PRO A 290 -0.43 -7.75 10.97
C PRO A 290 -1.27 -6.78 10.13
N ALA A 291 -0.77 -6.34 8.97
CA ALA A 291 -1.54 -5.51 8.03
C ALA A 291 -2.77 -6.25 7.47
N ASP A 292 -2.60 -7.51 7.03
CA ASP A 292 -3.70 -8.33 6.52
C ASP A 292 -4.72 -8.64 7.63
N PHE A 293 -4.22 -8.96 8.83
CA PHE A 293 -5.08 -9.16 10.00
C PHE A 293 -5.87 -7.89 10.34
N SER A 294 -5.23 -6.72 10.29
CA SER A 294 -5.87 -5.44 10.56
C SER A 294 -6.89 -5.07 9.48
N LEU A 295 -6.69 -5.46 8.22
CA LEU A 295 -7.72 -5.32 7.19
C LEU A 295 -8.93 -6.20 7.51
N TRP A 296 -8.68 -7.44 7.93
CA TRP A 296 -9.72 -8.39 8.28
C TRP A 296 -10.58 -7.94 9.47
N CYS A 297 -9.97 -7.60 10.60
CA CYS A 297 -10.70 -7.28 11.84
C CYS A 297 -11.32 -5.88 11.89
N ASN A 298 -10.98 -4.98 10.98
CA ASN A 298 -11.36 -3.58 11.13
C ASN A 298 -12.81 -3.32 10.67
N PRO A 299 -13.69 -2.84 11.55
CA PRO A 299 -15.08 -2.53 11.20
C PRO A 299 -15.22 -1.14 10.53
N LEU A 300 -14.20 -0.27 10.62
CA LEU A 300 -14.22 1.10 10.10
C LEU A 300 -13.77 1.14 8.64
N ARG A 301 -14.68 0.67 7.79
CA ARG A 301 -14.50 0.46 6.36
C ARG A 301 -15.28 1.50 5.57
N HIS A 302 -14.59 2.32 4.76
CA HIS A 302 -15.25 3.30 3.89
C HIS A 302 -15.83 2.61 2.65
N LYS A 303 -17.09 2.90 2.31
CA LYS A 303 -17.70 2.42 1.07
C LYS A 303 -17.45 3.41 -0.06
N TRP A 304 -17.47 2.92 -1.30
CA TRP A 304 -17.45 3.82 -2.45
C TRP A 304 -18.70 4.71 -2.43
N PRO A 305 -18.61 6.00 -2.82
CA PRO A 305 -19.78 6.81 -3.07
C PRO A 305 -20.65 6.22 -4.18
N GLU A 306 -21.96 6.44 -4.10
CA GLU A 306 -22.94 5.85 -5.03
C GLU A 306 -22.66 6.20 -6.49
N GLN A 307 -22.12 7.40 -6.74
CA GLN A 307 -21.75 7.87 -8.08
C GLN A 307 -20.77 6.91 -8.78
N VAL A 308 -19.82 6.33 -8.03
CA VAL A 308 -18.85 5.38 -8.59
C VAL A 308 -19.55 4.08 -8.99
N HIS A 309 -20.56 3.64 -8.24
CA HIS A 309 -21.34 2.47 -8.62
C HIS A 309 -22.17 2.70 -9.88
N GLU A 310 -22.69 3.91 -10.06
CA GLU A 310 -23.41 4.30 -11.27
C GLU A 310 -22.48 4.34 -12.48
N TRP A 311 -21.31 4.98 -12.37
CA TRP A 311 -20.36 5.08 -13.48
C TRP A 311 -19.74 3.75 -13.88
N THR A 312 -19.52 2.85 -12.92
CA THR A 312 -18.94 1.53 -13.17
C THR A 312 -20.00 0.46 -13.46
N GLY A 313 -21.29 0.77 -13.31
CA GLY A 313 -22.39 -0.18 -13.44
C GLY A 313 -22.36 -1.34 -12.44
N LYS A 314 -21.45 -1.32 -11.45
CA LYS A 314 -21.24 -2.41 -10.48
C LYS A 314 -21.23 -1.85 -9.06
N ARG A 315 -22.16 -2.37 -8.23
CA ARG A 315 -22.15 -2.16 -6.78
C ARG A 315 -21.10 -3.08 -6.14
N CYS A 316 -19.85 -2.64 -6.17
CA CYS A 316 -18.78 -3.31 -5.44
C CYS A 316 -18.16 -2.38 -4.40
N ASN A 317 -18.31 -2.77 -3.14
CA ASN A 317 -17.54 -2.27 -2.01
C ASN A 317 -16.42 -3.28 -1.73
N TRP A 318 -15.18 -2.80 -1.73
CA TRP A 318 -13.91 -3.52 -1.70
C TRP A 318 -13.56 -4.12 -0.31
N HIS A 319 -14.58 -4.57 0.42
CA HIS A 319 -14.51 -4.90 1.84
C HIS A 319 -14.87 -6.33 2.17
#